data_AF-A0AAF3EEF0-F1
#
_entry.id   AF-A0AAF3EEF0-F1
#
_cell.length_a   1.000
_cell.length_b   1.000
_cell.length_c   1.000
_cell.angle_alpha   90.00
_cell.angle_beta   90.00
_cell.angle_gamma   90.00
#
_symmetry.space_group_name_H-M   'P 1'
#
loop_
_entity.id
_entity.type
_entity.pdbx_description
1 polymer ?
#
loop_
_entity_poly.entity_id
_entity_poly.type
_entity_poly.pdbx_seq_one_letter_code
_entity_poly.pdbx_strand_id
1 'polypeptide(L)'
;MVLQVENGEPFNHYTLKHINIFRGPHNLPKSLTIPTGPCGLSLLPNTIYLLSGKINGTGLSATRCDQLFNVVSPYWFEVSPSLVKELNNLQCSS
;
A
#
# COMPACT_ATOMS: atom_id res chain seq x y z
N MET A 1 2.59 2.80 -3.64
CA MET A 1 1.32 3.56 -3.77
C MET A 1 0.97 4.16 -2.42
N VAL A 2 0.37 5.35 -2.39
CA VAL A 2 -0.15 6.02 -1.18
C VAL A 2 -1.66 5.89 -1.14
N LEU A 3 -2.19 5.35 -0.04
CA LEU A 3 -3.59 4.94 0.09
C LEU A 3 -4.17 5.44 1.42
N GLN A 4 -5.41 5.90 1.41
CA GLN A 4 -6.21 6.12 2.62
C GLN A 4 -7.22 4.98 2.77
N VAL A 5 -7.31 4.38 3.96
CA VAL A 5 -8.32 3.35 4.25
C VAL A 5 -9.65 4.03 4.56
N GLU A 6 -10.70 3.72 3.80
CA GLU A 6 -12.03 4.31 3.99
C GLU A 6 -12.89 3.47 4.95
N ASN A 7 -12.86 2.14 4.82
CA ASN A 7 -13.57 1.18 5.68
C ASN A 7 -12.78 -0.14 5.76
N GLY A 8 -12.94 -0.88 6.87
CA GLY A 8 -12.37 -2.22 7.06
C GLY A 8 -13.36 -3.16 7.74
N GLU A 9 -13.53 -4.36 7.19
CA GLU A 9 -14.15 -5.49 7.90
C GLU A 9 -13.14 -6.15 8.85
N PRO A 10 -13.57 -6.91 9.87
CA PRO A 10 -12.69 -7.27 10.98
C PRO A 10 -11.40 -7.97 10.54
N PHE A 11 -11.39 -8.76 9.45
CA PHE A 11 -10.15 -9.29 8.92
C PHE A 11 -10.20 -9.42 7.39
N ASN A 12 -9.28 -8.70 6.72
CA ASN A 12 -8.73 -8.97 5.39
C ASN A 12 -9.20 -8.11 4.23
N HIS A 13 -10.33 -7.40 4.28
CA HIS A 13 -10.79 -6.59 3.15
C HIS A 13 -10.94 -5.12 3.53
N TYR A 14 -10.21 -4.28 2.79
CA TYR A 14 -10.18 -2.84 2.98
C TYR A 14 -10.61 -2.12 1.71
N THR A 15 -11.41 -1.08 1.88
CA THR A 15 -11.66 -0.11 0.80
C THR A 15 -10.64 1.00 0.89
N LEU A 16 -10.04 1.32 -0.26
CA LEU A 16 -8.96 2.28 -0.38
C LEU A 16 -9.35 3.46 -1.27
N LYS A 17 -8.91 4.64 -0.85
CA LYS A 17 -8.79 5.82 -1.70
C LYS A 17 -7.33 6.01 -2.09
N HIS A 18 -7.06 5.91 -3.40
CA HIS A 18 -5.74 6.18 -3.96
C HIS A 18 -5.42 7.67 -3.89
N ILE A 19 -4.33 8.03 -3.22
CA ILE A 19 -3.84 9.41 -3.13
C ILE A 19 -2.76 9.64 -4.18
N ASN A 20 -1.78 8.74 -4.27
CA ASN A 20 -0.72 8.83 -5.28
C ASN A 20 -0.21 7.45 -5.69
N ILE A 21 0.05 7.26 -6.97
CA ILE A 21 0.55 6.00 -7.53
C ILE A 21 1.96 6.23 -8.07
N PHE A 22 2.97 5.87 -7.29
CA PHE A 22 4.36 5.90 -7.75
C PHE A 22 4.67 4.83 -8.80
N ARG A 23 3.97 3.68 -8.73
CA ARG A 23 4.17 2.56 -9.66
C ARG A 23 2.94 1.67 -9.73
N GLY A 24 2.62 1.21 -10.94
CA GLY A 24 1.47 0.36 -11.25
C GLY A 24 0.63 0.93 -12.40
N PRO A 25 -0.41 0.20 -12.86
CA PRO A 25 -1.36 0.73 -13.82
C PRO A 25 -2.10 1.94 -13.25
N HIS A 26 -2.52 2.87 -14.12
CA HIS A 26 -3.28 4.07 -13.71
C HIS A 26 -4.61 3.72 -13.01
N ASN A 27 -5.24 2.61 -13.42
CA ASN A 27 -6.49 2.12 -12.84
C ASN A 27 -6.22 0.97 -11.87
N LEU A 28 -5.86 1.32 -10.63
CA LEU A 28 -5.72 0.32 -9.56
C LEU A 28 -7.08 -0.05 -8.95
N PRO A 29 -7.27 -1.31 -8.54
CA PRO A 29 -8.43 -1.71 -7.74
C PRO A 29 -8.54 -0.89 -6.45
N LYS A 30 -9.76 -0.56 -6.04
CA LYS A 30 -10.02 0.12 -4.75
C LYS A 30 -10.15 -0.86 -3.58
N SER A 31 -10.20 -2.16 -3.85
CA SER A 31 -10.21 -3.20 -2.84
C SER A 31 -8.78 -3.66 -2.56
N LEU A 32 -8.45 -3.76 -1.27
CA LEU A 32 -7.23 -4.38 -0.79
C LEU A 32 -7.57 -5.59 0.06
N THR A 33 -7.02 -6.73 -0.33
CA THR A 33 -7.11 -7.98 0.39
C THR A 33 -5.78 -8.24 1.10
N ILE A 34 -5.82 -8.37 2.42
CA ILE A 34 -4.64 -8.70 3.23
C ILE A 34 -4.83 -10.12 3.75
N PRO A 35 -3.89 -11.06 3.53
CA PRO A 35 -4.07 -12.43 3.99
C PRO A 35 -4.11 -12.52 5.52
N THR A 36 -4.96 -13.40 6.04
CA THR A 36 -4.94 -13.82 7.45
C THR A 36 -3.65 -14.58 7.75
N GLY A 37 -3.02 -14.28 8.89
CA GLY A 37 -1.86 -15.01 9.39
C GLY A 37 -0.65 -14.10 9.69
N PRO A 38 0.56 -14.68 9.85
CA PRO A 38 1.73 -13.96 10.37
C PRO A 38 2.22 -12.83 9.43
N CYS A 39 1.89 -12.92 8.14
CA CYS A 39 2.23 -11.91 7.15
C CYS A 39 1.11 -10.86 6.97
N GLY A 40 0.02 -10.95 7.73
CA GLY A 40 -1.09 -10.02 7.69
C GLY A 40 -0.71 -8.64 8.23
N LEU A 41 -1.25 -7.61 7.61
CA LEU A 41 -1.15 -6.21 8.01
C LEU A 41 -2.48 -5.77 8.66
N SER A 42 -2.41 -4.98 9.71
CA SER A 42 -3.59 -4.34 10.30
C SER A 42 -3.56 -2.87 9.93
N LEU A 43 -4.55 -2.43 9.16
CA LEU A 43 -4.67 -1.02 8.77
C LEU A 43 -5.83 -0.37 9.54
N LEU A 44 -5.57 0.82 10.06
CA LEU A 44 -6.57 1.66 10.71
C LEU A 44 -7.36 2.47 9.67
N PRO A 45 -8.70 2.59 9.82
CA PRO A 45 -9.52 3.51 9.02
C PRO A 45 -9.03 4.95 9.09
N ASN A 46 -9.32 5.73 8.06
CA ASN A 46 -8.97 7.15 7.91
C ASN A 46 -7.48 7.48 8.02
N THR A 47 -6.61 6.47 7.93
CA THR A 47 -5.16 6.64 8.00
C THR A 47 -4.54 6.47 6.62
N ILE A 48 -3.48 7.25 6.36
CA ILE A 48 -2.78 7.26 5.08
C ILE A 48 -1.51 6.42 5.18
N TYR A 49 -1.36 5.47 4.27
CA TYR A 49 -0.24 4.54 4.23
C TYR A 49 0.50 4.60 2.90
N LEU A 50 1.82 4.42 2.96
CA LEU A 50 2.65 4.02 1.83
C LEU A 50 2.70 2.48 1.79
N LEU A 51 2.09 1.89 0.76
CA LEU A 51 2.07 0.44 0.58
C LEU A 51 2.66 0.04 -0.78
N SER A 52 3.23 -1.15 -0.85
CA SER A 52 3.48 -1.90 -2.09
C SER A 52 2.76 -3.23 -1.99
N GLY A 53 2.46 -3.81 -3.15
CA GLY A 53 1.64 -5.01 -3.22
C GLY A 53 1.51 -5.50 -4.65
N LYS A 54 0.69 -6.53 -4.81
CA LYS A 54 0.45 -7.23 -6.08
C LYS A 54 -1.00 -7.10 -6.48
N ILE A 55 -1.24 -7.03 -7.79
CA ILE A 55 -2.59 -7.05 -8.37
C ILE A 55 -2.94 -8.50 -8.66
N ASN A 56 -4.03 -8.99 -8.06
CA ASN A 56 -4.53 -10.35 -8.30
C ASN A 56 -5.99 -10.26 -8.75
N GLY A 57 -6.28 -10.60 -10.00
CA GLY A 57 -7.62 -10.79 -10.56
C GLY A 57 -8.58 -9.59 -10.43
N THR A 58 -9.09 -9.37 -9.23
CA THR A 58 -10.14 -8.39 -8.89
C THR A 58 -9.72 -7.38 -7.81
N GLY A 59 -8.50 -7.47 -7.26
CA GLY A 59 -8.08 -6.65 -6.14
C GLY A 59 -6.57 -6.45 -6.01
N LEU A 60 -6.21 -5.59 -5.07
CA LEU A 60 -4.85 -5.47 -4.57
C LEU A 60 -4.64 -6.46 -3.43
N SER A 61 -3.42 -6.96 -3.31
CA SER A 61 -2.98 -7.71 -2.14
C SER A 61 -1.67 -7.15 -1.62
N ALA A 62 -1.57 -7.00 -0.30
CA ALA A 62 -0.36 -6.55 0.36
C ALA A 62 -0.16 -7.34 1.65
N THR A 63 1.10 -7.69 1.91
CA THR A 63 1.54 -8.38 3.12
C THR A 63 2.64 -7.57 3.81
N ARG A 64 2.99 -7.94 5.05
CA ARG A 64 4.16 -7.38 5.75
C ARG A 64 5.44 -7.52 4.93
N CYS A 65 5.57 -8.58 4.15
CA CYS A 65 6.74 -8.83 3.30
C CYS A 65 6.73 -7.98 2.02
N ASP A 66 5.58 -7.44 1.63
CA ASP A 66 5.48 -6.53 0.49
C ASP A 66 5.74 -5.08 0.91
N GLN A 67 6.00 -4.77 2.19
CA GLN A 67 6.48 -3.45 2.58
C GLN A 67 7.83 -3.17 1.92
N LEU A 68 7.99 -1.97 1.36
CA LEU A 68 9.24 -1.54 0.73
C LEU A 68 10.40 -1.76 1.72
N PHE A 69 11.39 -2.53 1.28
CA PHE A 69 12.67 -2.68 1.97
C PHE A 69 13.15 -1.28 2.42
N ASN A 70 13.37 -1.11 3.73
CA ASN A 70 13.82 0.12 4.42
C ASN A 70 12.76 1.11 4.92
N VAL A 71 11.46 0.83 4.81
CA VAL A 71 10.45 1.67 5.47
C VAL A 71 10.13 1.07 6.85
N VAL A 72 10.62 1.71 7.91
CA VAL A 72 10.38 1.32 9.32
C VAL A 72 8.89 1.33 9.66
N SER A 73 8.10 2.15 8.95
CA SER A 73 6.69 2.32 9.20
C SER A 73 5.88 2.65 7.95
N PRO A 74 4.77 1.94 7.70
CA PRO A 74 3.95 2.17 6.52
C PRO A 74 3.15 3.48 6.59
N TYR A 75 3.18 4.24 7.70
CA TYR A 75 2.45 5.49 7.81
C TYR A 75 3.04 6.58 6.92
N TRP A 76 2.21 7.19 6.08
CA TRP A 76 2.67 8.19 5.11
C TRP A 76 3.33 9.41 5.76
N PHE A 77 2.86 9.83 6.95
CA PHE A 77 3.44 10.96 7.67
C PHE A 77 4.85 10.70 8.22
N GLU A 78 5.28 9.43 8.28
CA GLU A 78 6.60 9.03 8.75
C GLU A 78 7.59 8.79 7.60
N VAL A 79 7.11 8.86 6.35
CA VAL A 79 7.94 8.69 5.15
C VAL A 79 8.83 9.92 4.96
N SER A 80 10.14 9.72 4.89
CA SER A 80 11.09 10.81 4.72
C SER A 80 10.95 11.48 3.34
N PRO A 81 11.17 12.81 3.22
CA PRO A 81 11.13 13.51 1.94
C PRO A 81 12.11 12.94 0.90
N SER A 82 13.27 12.46 1.35
CA SER A 82 14.28 11.84 0.49
C SER A 82 13.73 10.57 -0.18
N LEU A 83 13.06 9.71 0.60
CA LEU A 83 12.43 8.50 0.06
C LEU A 83 11.29 8.84 -0.91
N VAL A 84 10.48 9.88 -0.61
CA VAL A 84 9.45 10.35 -1.55
C VAL A 84 10.08 10.80 -2.87
N LYS A 85 11.21 11.52 -2.82
CA LYS A 85 11.95 11.94 -4.02
C LYS A 85 12.49 10.74 -4.79
N GLU A 86 13.02 9.73 -4.12
CA GLU A 86 13.48 8.50 -4.77
C GLU A 86 12.33 7.76 -5.44
N LEU A 87 11.19 7.59 -4.75
CA LEU A 87 10.00 6.93 -5.29
C LEU A 87 9.45 7.61 -6.54
N ASN A 88 9.49 8.95 -6.61
CA ASN A 88 9.09 9.70 -7.79
C ASN A 88 10.03 9.52 -8.98
N ASN A 89 11.30 9.22 -8.73
CA ASN A 89 12.32 9.03 -9.77
C ASN A 89 12.62 7.56 -10.08
N LEU A 90 11.92 6.64 -9.42
CA LEU A 90 12.18 5.21 -9.50
C LEU A 90 11.81 4.66 -10.89
N GLN A 91 12.80 4.44 -11.74
CA GLN A 91 12.69 3.61 -12.93
C GLN A 91 13.16 2.20 -12.57
N CYS A 92 12.41 1.14 -12.88
CA CYS A 92 13.01 -0.19 -12.80
C CYS A 92 13.62 -0.50 -14.14
N SER A 93 14.89 -0.88 -14.13
CA SER A 93 15.52 -1.62 -15.21
C SER A 93 14.68 -2.86 -15.49
N SER A 94 14.16 -2.96 -16.70
CA SER A 94 13.46 -4.12 -17.24
C SER A 94 14.38 -5.33 -17.37
#